data_AF-A0A0N0M3B3-F1
#
_entry.id   AF-A0A0N0M3B3-F1
#
_cell.length_a   1.000
_cell.length_b   1.000
_cell.length_c   1.000
_cell.angle_alpha   90.00
_cell.angle_beta   90.00
_cell.angle_gamma   90.00
#
_symmetry.space_group_name_H-M   'P 1'
#
loop_
_entity.id
_entity.type
_entity.pdbx_description
1 polymer ?
#
loop_
_entity_poly.entity_id
_entity_poly.type
_entity_poly.pdbx_seq_one_letter_code
_entity_poly.pdbx_strand_id
1 'polypeptide(L)'
;MHDEGEISDLSTEGCCVRIAAPFLCVGSRVVIRPQGLAGMTGIVRWLSGDFAGIEFDRPLFGSVIEHLVRLHPTFVPERRAIG
;
A
#
# COMPACT_ATOMS: atom_id res chain seq x y z
N MET A 1 -4.58 12.61 -12.80
CA MET A 1 -3.63 13.11 -11.80
C MET A 1 -3.02 11.89 -11.14
N HIS A 2 -1.71 11.72 -11.20
CA HIS A 2 -1.00 10.68 -10.47
C HIS A 2 -0.20 11.40 -9.40
N ASP A 3 -0.44 11.03 -8.15
CA ASP A 3 0.31 11.54 -7.01
C ASP A 3 1.44 10.55 -6.72
N GLU A 4 2.65 11.05 -6.53
CA GLU A 4 3.80 10.24 -6.10
C GLU A 4 3.75 10.07 -4.58
N GLY A 5 4.01 8.85 -4.10
CA GLY A 5 3.96 8.50 -2.70
C GLY A 5 4.82 7.28 -2.38
N GLU A 6 5.12 7.10 -1.11
CA GLU A 6 5.97 6.02 -0.61
C GLU A 6 5.13 4.99 0.15
N ILE A 7 5.25 3.71 -0.22
CA ILE A 7 4.69 2.62 0.57
C ILE A 7 5.52 2.50 1.85
N SER A 8 4.89 2.80 2.99
CA SER A 8 5.53 2.74 4.30
C SER A 8 5.32 1.38 4.98
N ASP A 9 4.23 0.69 4.65
CA ASP A 9 3.95 -0.69 5.09
C ASP A 9 3.11 -1.43 4.02
N LEU A 10 3.30 -2.74 3.88
CA LEU A 10 2.58 -3.58 2.94
C LEU A 10 2.36 -4.98 3.52
N SER A 11 1.12 -5.42 3.42
CA SER A 11 0.66 -6.77 3.74
C SER A 11 -0.06 -7.39 2.54
N THR A 12 -0.54 -8.62 2.67
CA THR A 12 -1.37 -9.25 1.63
C THR A 12 -2.71 -8.53 1.45
N GLU A 13 -3.26 -7.95 2.51
CA GLU A 13 -4.61 -7.37 2.50
C GLU A 13 -4.63 -5.87 2.18
N GLY A 14 -3.48 -5.21 2.23
CA GLY A 14 -3.42 -3.77 2.09
C GLY A 14 -2.05 -3.18 2.33
N CYS A 15 -1.97 -1.85 2.25
CA CYS A 15 -0.75 -1.10 2.50
C CYS A 15 -1.02 0.24 3.18
N CYS A 16 0.01 0.75 3.86
CA CYS A 16 0.08 2.14 4.29
C CYS A 16 0.96 2.92 3.30
N VAL A 17 0.46 4.04 2.81
CA VAL A 17 1.23 4.94 1.94
C VAL A 17 1.37 6.30 2.58
N ARG A 18 2.53 6.92 2.42
CA ARG A 18 2.76 8.34 2.70
C ARG A 18 2.60 9.11 1.39
N ILE A 19 1.62 10.00 1.31
CA ILE A 19 1.28 10.68 0.07
C ILE A 19 0.70 12.07 0.34
N ALA A 20 1.15 13.06 -0.42
CA ALA A 20 0.61 14.41 -0.38
C ALA A 20 -0.55 14.53 -1.38
N ALA A 21 -1.69 13.91 -1.07
CA ALA A 21 -2.87 13.89 -1.94
C ALA A 21 -4.04 14.67 -1.30
N PRO A 22 -4.19 15.97 -1.57
CA PRO A 22 -5.16 16.84 -0.87
C PRO A 22 -6.63 16.47 -1.13
N PHE A 23 -6.91 15.64 -2.15
CA PHE A 23 -8.26 15.17 -2.50
C PHE A 23 -8.53 13.72 -2.09
N LEU A 24 -7.58 13.08 -1.40
CA LEU A 24 -7.76 11.70 -0.95
C LEU A 24 -8.69 11.68 0.26
N CYS A 25 -9.73 10.85 0.20
CA CYS A 25 -10.73 10.72 1.24
C CYS A 25 -10.88 9.25 1.63
N VAL A 26 -11.34 9.00 2.86
CA VAL A 26 -11.80 7.66 3.25
C VAL A 26 -12.96 7.25 2.32
N GLY A 27 -12.92 6.01 1.84
CA GLY A 27 -13.84 5.48 0.85
C GLY A 27 -13.43 5.71 -0.61
N SER A 28 -12.40 6.52 -0.88
CA SER A 28 -11.88 6.70 -2.23
C SER A 28 -11.32 5.40 -2.79
N ARG A 29 -11.66 5.10 -4.04
CA ARG A 29 -11.02 4.04 -4.82
C ARG A 29 -9.69 4.54 -5.37
N VAL A 30 -8.65 3.73 -5.20
CA VAL A 30 -7.29 4.05 -5.63
C VAL A 30 -6.68 2.89 -6.42
N VAL A 31 -5.72 3.24 -7.27
CA VAL A 31 -4.86 2.26 -7.94
C VAL A 31 -3.41 2.59 -7.58
N ILE A 32 -2.77 1.69 -6.85
CA ILE A 32 -1.37 1.80 -6.45
C ILE A 32 -0.54 1.09 -7.52
N ARG A 33 0.48 1.77 -8.04
CA ARG A 33 1.40 1.21 -9.04
C ARG A 33 2.83 1.28 -8.51
N PRO A 34 3.26 0.30 -7.71
CA PRO A 34 4.65 0.20 -7.32
C PRO A 34 5.50 0.03 -8.58
N GLN A 35 6.70 0.62 -8.57
CA GLN A 35 7.60 0.50 -9.71
C GLN A 35 7.93 -0.98 -9.96
N GLY A 36 7.75 -1.44 -11.20
CA GLY A 36 8.03 -2.83 -11.59
C GLY A 36 6.93 -3.83 -11.26
N LEU A 37 5.78 -3.41 -10.73
CA LEU A 37 4.64 -4.28 -10.45
C LEU A 37 3.36 -3.88 -11.20
N ALA A 38 2.46 -4.85 -11.33
CA ALA A 38 1.10 -4.60 -11.78
C ALA A 38 0.36 -3.69 -10.78
N GLY A 39 -0.56 -2.87 -11.31
CA GLY A 39 -1.37 -2.00 -10.47
C GLY A 39 -2.29 -2.78 -9.54
N MET A 40 -2.32 -2.38 -8.28
CA MET A 40 -3.15 -2.96 -7.21
C MET A 40 -4.29 -2.00 -6.91
N THR A 41 -5.52 -2.49 -6.89
CA THR A 41 -6.70 -1.67 -6.62
C THR A 41 -7.17 -1.83 -5.18
N GLY A 42 -7.71 -0.76 -4.60
CA GLY A 42 -8.19 -0.79 -3.23
C GLY A 42 -9.00 0.43 -2.82
N ILE A 43 -9.41 0.44 -1.56
CA ILE A 43 -10.21 1.48 -0.93
C ILE A 43 -9.43 2.08 0.24
N VAL A 44 -9.42 3.40 0.34
CA VAL A 44 -8.87 4.11 1.50
C VAL A 44 -9.77 3.84 2.71
N ARG A 45 -9.21 3.27 3.78
CA ARG A 45 -9.95 2.94 5.02
C ARG A 45 -9.74 3.97 6.12
N TRP A 46 -8.59 4.63 6.14
CA TRP A 46 -8.28 5.68 7.10
C TRP A 46 -7.25 6.66 6.53
N LEU A 47 -7.23 7.87 7.09
CA LEU A 47 -6.26 8.93 6.84
C LEU A 47 -5.72 9.42 8.18
N SER A 48 -4.41 9.68 8.26
CA SER A 48 -3.76 10.22 9.46
C SER A 48 -2.55 11.07 9.05
N GLY A 49 -2.69 12.39 9.09
CA GLY A 49 -1.69 13.29 8.52
C GLY A 49 -1.45 12.99 7.04
N ASP A 50 -0.20 12.75 6.67
CA ASP A 50 0.21 12.41 5.29
C ASP A 50 0.10 10.90 4.99
N PHE A 51 -0.47 10.11 5.92
CA PHE A 51 -0.61 8.67 5.75
C PHE A 51 -2.03 8.26 5.37
N ALA A 52 -2.12 7.31 4.46
CA ALA A 52 -3.36 6.67 4.05
C ALA A 52 -3.24 5.15 4.15
N GLY A 53 -4.19 4.53 4.85
CA GLY A 53 -4.36 3.09 4.88
C GLY A 53 -5.29 2.63 3.77
N ILE A 54 -4.81 1.70 2.94
CA ILE A 54 -5.53 1.19 1.78
C ILE A 54 -5.73 -0.31 1.96
N GLU A 55 -6.99 -0.74 1.87
CA GLU A 55 -7.38 -2.15 1.81
C GLU A 55 -7.52 -2.55 0.34
N PHE A 56 -6.90 -3.66 -0.07
CA PHE A 56 -6.95 -4.12 -1.45
C PHE A 56 -8.29 -4.78 -1.77
N ASP A 57 -8.77 -4.61 -3.00
CA ASP A 57 -9.97 -5.28 -3.48
C ASP A 57 -9.80 -6.81 -3.50
N ARG A 58 -8.54 -7.28 -3.64
CA ARG A 58 -8.16 -8.68 -3.56
C ARG A 58 -6.83 -8.81 -2.82
N PRO A 59 -6.66 -9.86 -1.99
CA PRO A 59 -5.38 -10.16 -1.38
C PRO A 59 -4.27 -10.30 -2.42
N LEU A 60 -3.10 -9.76 -2.12
CA LEU A 60 -1.89 -10.05 -2.88
C LEU A 60 -1.45 -11.49 -2.61
N PHE A 61 -1.13 -12.21 -3.67
CA PHE A 61 -0.49 -13.51 -3.54
C PHE A 61 0.89 -13.36 -2.90
N GLY A 62 1.26 -14.27 -1.99
CA GLY A 62 2.53 -14.20 -1.27
C GLY A 62 3.77 -14.07 -2.17
N SER A 63 3.72 -14.60 -3.39
CA SER A 63 4.78 -14.47 -4.40
C SER A 63 5.04 -13.02 -4.84
N VAL A 64 4.01 -12.16 -4.83
CA VAL A 64 4.13 -10.73 -5.14
C VAL A 64 4.86 -10.00 -4.01
N ILE A 65 4.53 -10.32 -2.76
CA ILE A 65 5.21 -9.78 -1.57
C ILE A 65 6.70 -10.20 -1.57
N GLU A 66 6.98 -11.48 -1.82
CA GLU A 66 8.36 -11.96 -1.92
C GLU A 66 9.15 -11.26 -3.03
N HIS A 67 8.52 -10.99 -4.17
CA HIS A 67 9.16 -10.25 -5.25
C HIS A 67 9.46 -8.80 -4.85
N LEU A 68 8.55 -8.13 -4.15
CA LEU A 68 8.76 -6.78 -3.62
C LEU A 68 9.89 -6.71 -2.60
N VAL A 69 9.97 -7.66 -1.67
CA VAL A 69 11.07 -7.77 -0.71
C VAL A 69 12.42 -7.93 -1.42
N ARG A 70 12.47 -8.70 -2.52
CA ARG A 70 13.69 -8.87 -3.33
C ARG A 70 14.11 -7.57 -4.04
N LEU A 71 13.16 -6.80 -4.56
CA LEU A 71 13.44 -5.54 -5.26
C LEU A 71 13.76 -4.38 -4.30
N HIS A 72 13.22 -4.43 -3.09
CA HIS A 72 13.36 -3.39 -2.08
C HIS A 72 13.79 -4.01 -0.74
N PRO A 73 15.08 -4.35 -0.56
CA PRO A 73 15.55 -5.07 0.62
C PRO A 73 15.44 -4.29 1.95
N THR A 74 15.21 -2.98 1.89
CA THR A 74 14.87 -2.14 3.06
C THR A 74 13.41 -2.29 3.49
N PHE A 75 12.57 -2.98 2.71
CA PHE A 75 11.20 -3.28 3.06
C PHE A 75 11.15 -4.44 4.08
N VAL A 76 10.89 -4.10 5.34
CA VAL A 76 10.65 -5.07 6.41
C VAL A 76 9.14 -5.28 6.53
N PRO A 77 8.57 -6.41 6.04
CA PRO A 77 7.15 -6.68 6.20
C PRO A 77 6.80 -6.74 7.68
N GLU A 78 5.76 -6.02 8.09
CA GLU A 78 5.35 -5.95 9.50
C GLU A 78 5.01 -7.37 9.99
N ARG A 79 5.86 -7.92 10.86
CA ARG A 79 5.56 -9.17 11.56
C ARG A 79 4.54 -8.83 12.63
N ARG A 80 3.26 -9.00 12.31
CA ARG A 80 2.16 -8.83 13.26
C ARG A 80 2.45 -9.68 14.49
N ALA A 81 2.93 -9.02 15.56
CA ALA A 81 3.03 -9.61 16.87
C ALA A 81 1.59 -9.83 17.34
N ILE A 82 1.15 -11.08 17.28
CA ILE A 82 -0.07 -11.53 17.95
C ILE A 82 0.14 -11.31 19.45
N GLY A 83 -0.58 -10.33 19.99
CA GLY A 83 -0.87 -10.20 21.42
C GLY A 83 -2.22 -10.81 21.72
#